data_AF-A0A7S4QAH3-F1
#
_entry.id   AF-A0A7S4QAH3-F1
#
_cell.length_a   1.000
_cell.length_b   1.000
_cell.length_c   1.000
_cell.angle_alpha   90.00
_cell.angle_beta   90.00
_cell.angle_gamma   90.00
#
_symmetry.space_group_name_H-M   'P 1'
#
loop_
_entity.id
_entity.type
_entity.pdbx_description
1 polymer ?
#
loop_
_entity_poly.entity_id
_entity_poly.type
_entity_poly.pdbx_seq_one_letter_code
_entity_poly.pdbx_strand_id
1 'polypeptide(L)'
;SEGGGEGSKMASAWWRPRPAACATLAALAAICLLDAFCYLPHPVGLPPRDGEPERRGLPAHEVRKLYHEQLDRFASHARRFLQNATLLGLELPRHRDASEPLGGLPICRLAALSVEERLDARIRSRLMGSSFTHCLLIMRDWWVYGSDSSFTPKAMIANRRKKMQAKGENPTDEDVCRAVVESSTRSNKDYDKAAKALEDRQQGYVAETISAYLWPSFVLATIVHLVQVFWEYLQRRAEGKFEEGDNWRAAEEAPLTTAPKQPPTSPSQPPQPQAAASSAGAQGEGTCQWRGHGPPSVQHAGRFP
;
A
#
# COMPACT_ATOMS: atom_id res chain seq x y z
N SER A 1 -38.33 16.36 40.70
CA SER A 1 -37.82 15.87 39.40
C SER A 1 -36.39 16.39 39.25
N GLU A 2 -35.42 15.71 39.87
CA GLU A 2 -34.01 16.15 39.95
C GLU A 2 -33.03 15.05 39.50
N GLY A 3 -33.52 14.02 38.78
CA GLY A 3 -32.71 12.87 38.35
C GLY A 3 -31.96 13.02 37.03
N GLY A 4 -31.87 14.22 36.45
CA GLY A 4 -31.36 14.43 35.08
C GLY A 4 -29.86 14.70 34.92
N GLY A 5 -29.10 14.81 36.01
CA GLY A 5 -27.77 15.45 35.98
C GLY A 5 -26.55 14.54 35.84
N GLU A 6 -26.63 13.26 36.23
CA GLU A 6 -25.43 12.43 36.37
C GLU A 6 -24.98 11.74 35.07
N GLY A 7 -25.92 11.34 34.21
CA GLY A 7 -25.60 10.75 32.90
C GLY A 7 -24.81 11.69 31.99
N SER A 8 -25.06 13.00 32.06
CA SER A 8 -24.37 14.00 31.23
C SER A 8 -22.90 14.19 31.64
N LYS A 9 -22.55 13.98 32.91
CA LYS A 9 -21.17 14.18 33.39
C LYS A 9 -20.26 13.05 32.92
N MET A 10 -20.76 11.81 32.94
CA MET A 10 -20.02 10.65 32.42
C MET A 10 -19.72 10.79 30.92
N ALA A 11 -20.70 11.20 30.10
CA ALA A 11 -20.48 11.40 28.68
C ALA A 11 -19.35 12.41 28.38
N SER A 12 -19.28 13.51 29.15
CA SER A 12 -18.27 14.56 28.93
C SER A 12 -16.83 14.15 29.28
N ALA A 13 -16.63 13.18 30.17
CA ALA A 13 -15.31 12.76 30.60
C ALA A 13 -14.59 11.89 29.54
N TRP A 14 -15.35 11.20 28.69
CA TRP A 14 -14.81 10.33 27.65
C TRP A 14 -14.16 11.10 26.49
N TRP A 15 -14.65 12.31 26.22
CA TRP A 15 -14.16 13.16 25.11
C TRP A 15 -12.94 14.02 25.47
N ARG A 16 -12.47 14.00 26.72
CA ARG A 16 -11.31 14.81 27.10
C ARG A 16 -10.07 14.26 26.40
N PRO A 17 -9.37 15.08 25.60
CA PRO A 17 -8.16 14.64 24.92
C PRO A 17 -7.14 14.23 25.98
N ARG A 18 -6.66 12.99 25.86
CA ARG A 18 -5.71 12.43 26.81
C ARG A 18 -4.28 12.84 26.42
N PRO A 19 -3.39 13.10 27.38
CA PRO A 19 -2.06 13.61 27.10
C PRO A 19 -1.24 12.69 26.18
N ALA A 20 -1.37 11.36 26.31
CA ALA A 20 -0.64 10.42 25.46
C ALA A 20 -1.10 10.47 23.99
N ALA A 21 -2.42 10.56 23.75
CA ALA A 21 -2.96 10.72 22.40
C ALA A 21 -2.53 12.07 21.78
N CYS A 22 -2.52 13.15 22.57
CA CYS A 22 -2.04 14.46 22.12
C CYS A 22 -0.55 14.44 21.77
N ALA A 23 0.28 13.84 22.64
CA ALA A 23 1.72 13.70 22.41
C ALA A 23 2.00 12.86 21.16
N THR A 24 1.21 11.80 20.94
CA THR A 24 1.30 10.95 19.73
C THR A 24 1.00 11.75 18.47
N LEU A 25 -0.09 12.51 18.46
CA LEU A 25 -0.44 13.38 17.32
C LEU A 25 0.62 14.46 17.07
N ALA A 26 1.15 15.08 18.12
CA ALA A 26 2.21 16.08 18.00
C ALA A 26 3.50 15.48 17.42
N ALA A 27 3.91 14.29 17.88
CA ALA A 27 5.07 13.58 17.37
C ALA A 27 4.89 13.21 15.88
N LEU A 28 3.71 12.69 15.51
CA LEU A 28 3.41 12.35 14.12
C LEU A 28 3.35 13.58 13.21
N ALA A 29 2.80 14.70 13.70
CA ALA A 29 2.82 15.97 12.97
C ALA A 29 4.25 16.46 12.75
N ALA A 30 5.12 16.37 13.77
CA ALA A 30 6.54 16.72 13.62
C ALA A 30 7.24 15.83 12.57
N ILE A 31 7.03 14.52 12.61
CA ILE A 31 7.58 13.58 11.61
C ILE A 31 7.04 13.91 10.21
N CYS A 32 5.74 14.19 10.07
CA CYS A 32 5.12 14.56 8.80
C CYS A 32 5.76 15.83 8.22
N LEU A 33 5.99 16.85 9.03
CA LEU A 33 6.67 18.07 8.59
C LEU A 33 8.11 17.77 8.16
N LEU A 34 8.85 16.96 8.92
CA LEU A 34 10.21 16.54 8.53
C LEU A 34 10.22 15.79 7.19
N ASP A 35 9.22 14.93 6.91
CA ASP A 35 9.10 14.23 5.62
C ASP A 35 8.73 15.20 4.48
N ALA A 36 7.75 16.09 4.73
CA ALA A 36 7.27 17.06 3.76
C ALA A 36 8.34 18.08 3.34
N PHE A 37 9.25 18.41 4.25
CA PHE A 37 10.42 19.26 3.97
C PHE A 37 11.68 18.47 3.58
N CYS A 38 11.57 17.16 3.33
CA CYS A 38 12.68 16.31 2.90
C CYS A 38 13.88 16.28 3.86
N TYR A 39 13.64 16.45 5.17
CA TYR A 39 14.66 16.34 6.22
C TYR A 39 14.88 14.91 6.72
N LEU A 40 13.95 14.01 6.42
CA LEU A 40 14.13 12.58 6.68
C LEU A 40 15.12 11.97 5.65
N PRO A 41 15.82 10.88 5.98
CA PRO A 41 16.94 10.34 5.20
C PRO A 41 16.60 9.82 3.78
N HIS A 42 15.34 9.92 3.33
CA HIS A 42 14.86 9.32 2.08
C HIS A 42 14.02 10.26 1.22
N PRO A 43 14.64 11.33 0.71
CA PRO A 43 14.57 11.48 -0.74
C PRO A 43 15.97 11.57 -1.36
N VAL A 44 16.44 10.46 -1.95
CA VAL A 44 17.55 10.51 -2.90
C VAL A 44 17.02 11.27 -4.10
N GLY A 45 17.41 12.54 -4.20
CA GLY A 45 17.02 13.40 -5.31
C GLY A 45 17.44 12.79 -6.65
N LEU A 46 16.79 13.23 -7.72
CA LEU A 46 17.34 12.94 -9.04
C LEU A 46 18.71 13.61 -9.16
N PRO A 47 19.70 12.96 -9.80
CA PRO A 47 20.94 13.64 -10.13
C PRO A 47 20.58 14.91 -10.91
N PRO A 48 21.20 16.05 -10.59
CA PRO A 48 20.91 17.30 -11.27
C PRO A 48 21.16 17.10 -12.78
N ARG A 49 20.15 17.45 -13.59
CA ARG A 49 20.35 17.61 -15.04
C ARG A 49 21.06 18.94 -15.27
N ASP A 50 21.87 19.04 -16.32
CA ASP A 50 22.71 20.21 -16.61
C ASP A 50 21.95 21.53 -16.41
N GLY A 51 22.27 22.25 -15.33
CA GLY A 51 21.70 23.56 -14.97
C GLY A 51 20.42 23.54 -14.12
N GLU A 52 19.82 22.38 -13.81
CA GLU A 52 18.68 22.28 -12.89
C GLU A 52 19.12 22.01 -11.44
N PRO A 53 18.46 22.63 -10.44
CA PRO A 53 18.69 22.30 -9.04
C PRO A 53 18.30 20.85 -8.75
N GLU A 54 18.97 20.24 -7.77
CA GLU A 54 18.62 18.90 -7.28
C GLU A 54 17.17 18.88 -6.80
N ARG A 55 16.32 18.08 -7.47
CA ARG A 55 14.91 17.92 -7.09
C ARG A 55 14.80 16.77 -6.10
N ARG A 56 14.38 17.08 -4.86
CA ARG A 56 14.08 16.12 -3.80
C ARG A 56 12.58 16.08 -3.53
N GLY A 57 12.09 14.92 -3.09
CA GLY A 57 10.67 14.72 -2.77
C GLY A 57 9.80 14.82 -4.02
N LEU A 58 9.87 13.80 -4.88
CA LEU A 58 9.03 13.76 -6.07
C LEU A 58 7.62 13.28 -5.70
N PRO A 59 6.55 13.88 -6.27
CA PRO A 59 5.20 13.35 -6.10
C PRO A 59 5.08 11.96 -6.75
N ALA A 60 4.16 11.12 -6.28
CA ALA A 60 4.10 9.71 -6.69
C ALA A 60 3.89 9.51 -8.19
N HIS A 61 3.21 10.43 -8.89
CA HIS A 61 3.02 10.34 -10.33
C HIS A 61 4.35 10.50 -11.09
N GLU A 62 5.21 11.44 -10.69
CA GLU A 62 6.55 11.61 -11.26
C GLU A 62 7.46 10.42 -10.93
N VAL A 63 7.44 9.95 -9.68
CA VAL A 63 8.15 8.74 -9.26
C VAL A 63 7.74 7.55 -10.13
N ARG A 64 6.43 7.41 -10.39
CA ARG A 64 5.89 6.32 -11.20
C ARG A 64 6.32 6.44 -12.67
N LYS A 65 6.31 7.65 -13.23
CA LYS A 65 6.79 7.90 -14.59
C LYS A 65 8.25 7.48 -14.75
N LEU A 66 9.13 7.87 -13.81
CA LEU A 66 10.55 7.50 -13.84
C LEU A 66 10.77 6.00 -13.67
N TYR A 67 9.98 5.35 -12.81
CA TYR A 67 9.98 3.89 -12.66
C TYR A 67 9.62 3.19 -13.98
N HIS A 68 8.60 3.68 -14.71
CA HIS A 68 8.25 3.14 -16.03
C HIS A 68 9.34 3.36 -17.06
N GLU A 69 9.92 4.55 -17.12
CA GLU A 69 11.04 4.82 -18.03
C GLU A 69 12.21 3.86 -17.80
N GLN A 70 12.52 3.53 -16.55
CA GLN A 70 13.54 2.52 -16.21
C GLN A 70 13.11 1.12 -16.67
N LEU A 71 11.88 0.71 -16.38
CA LEU A 71 11.37 -0.59 -16.82
C LEU A 71 11.32 -0.72 -18.35
N ASP A 72 10.94 0.33 -19.07
CA ASP A 72 10.83 0.32 -20.53
C ASP A 72 12.20 0.24 -21.21
N ARG A 73 13.19 0.96 -20.66
CA ARG A 73 14.59 0.84 -21.09
C ARG A 73 15.08 -0.59 -20.89
N PHE A 74 14.85 -1.16 -19.70
CA PHE A 74 15.23 -2.53 -19.42
C PHE A 74 14.48 -3.54 -20.29
N ALA A 75 13.17 -3.37 -20.49
CA ALA A 75 12.35 -4.22 -21.34
C ALA A 75 12.83 -4.21 -22.78
N SER A 76 13.25 -3.05 -23.28
CA SER A 76 13.82 -2.91 -24.62
C SER A 76 15.15 -3.68 -24.74
N HIS A 77 16.02 -3.61 -23.73
CA HIS A 77 17.23 -4.44 -23.66
C HIS A 77 16.90 -5.93 -23.58
N ALA A 78 16.02 -6.34 -22.68
CA ALA A 78 15.62 -7.73 -22.51
C ALA A 78 15.04 -8.33 -23.80
N ARG A 79 14.23 -7.58 -24.56
CA ARG A 79 13.71 -8.02 -25.87
C ARG A 79 14.81 -8.27 -26.89
N ARG A 80 15.84 -7.40 -26.95
CA ARG A 80 17.00 -7.60 -27.85
C ARG A 80 17.75 -8.88 -27.48
N PHE A 81 17.94 -9.12 -26.18
CA PHE A 81 18.54 -10.35 -25.66
C PHE A 81 17.71 -11.60 -26.00
N LEU A 82 16.39 -11.53 -25.85
CA LEU A 82 15.48 -12.64 -26.20
C LEU A 82 15.48 -12.98 -27.69
N GLN A 83 15.71 -12.00 -28.56
CA GLN A 83 15.80 -12.20 -30.01
C GLN A 83 17.16 -12.76 -30.45
N ASN A 84 18.23 -12.49 -29.68
CA ASN A 84 19.61 -12.86 -30.03
C ASN A 84 20.28 -13.66 -28.89
N ALA A 85 20.07 -14.98 -28.88
CA ALA A 85 20.65 -15.87 -27.87
C ALA A 85 22.18 -15.85 -27.80
N THR A 86 22.85 -15.58 -28.94
CA THR A 86 24.32 -15.45 -29.02
C THR A 86 24.84 -14.25 -28.24
N LEU A 87 24.16 -13.10 -28.33
CA LEU A 87 24.51 -11.86 -27.65
C LEU A 87 24.39 -12.02 -26.13
N LEU A 88 23.42 -12.84 -25.70
CA LEU A 88 23.18 -13.18 -24.30
C LEU A 88 24.37 -13.89 -23.64
N GLY A 89 25.08 -14.74 -24.38
CA GLY A 89 26.26 -15.46 -23.88
C GLY A 89 27.53 -14.61 -23.83
N LEU A 90 27.58 -13.51 -24.59
CA LEU A 90 28.75 -12.63 -24.73
C LEU A 90 28.71 -11.44 -23.77
N GLU A 91 27.55 -10.80 -23.61
CA GLU A 91 27.44 -9.54 -22.86
C GLU A 91 27.09 -9.71 -21.39
N LEU A 92 26.32 -10.75 -21.02
CA LEU A 92 25.98 -10.95 -19.61
C LEU A 92 27.21 -11.48 -18.85
N PRO A 93 27.66 -10.78 -17.80
CA PRO A 93 28.70 -11.28 -16.93
C PRO A 93 28.32 -12.68 -16.45
N ARG A 94 29.28 -13.62 -16.47
CA ARG A 94 29.11 -14.86 -15.70
C ARG A 94 29.06 -14.45 -14.23
N HIS A 95 27.85 -14.35 -13.68
CA HIS A 95 27.67 -14.05 -12.25
C HIS A 95 28.50 -15.04 -11.44
N ARG A 96 29.35 -14.50 -10.56
CA ARG A 96 30.32 -15.27 -9.76
C ARG A 96 29.65 -16.29 -8.82
N ASP A 97 28.38 -16.05 -8.49
CA ASP A 97 27.59 -16.89 -7.57
C ASP A 97 26.69 -17.90 -8.29
N ALA A 98 26.92 -18.13 -9.59
CA ALA A 98 26.21 -19.14 -10.39
C ALA A 98 26.60 -20.59 -10.04
N SER A 99 26.89 -20.89 -8.77
CA SER A 99 27.04 -22.25 -8.25
C SER A 99 25.71 -23.00 -8.14
N GLU A 100 24.62 -22.41 -8.61
CA GLU A 100 23.29 -23.01 -8.57
C GLU A 100 22.88 -23.74 -9.86
N PRO A 101 22.18 -24.88 -9.73
CA PRO A 101 21.87 -25.80 -10.83
C PRO A 101 20.96 -25.23 -11.93
N LEU A 102 20.27 -24.11 -11.70
CA LEU A 102 19.49 -23.42 -12.74
C LEU A 102 20.33 -22.45 -13.62
N GLY A 103 21.61 -22.21 -13.27
CA GLY A 103 22.47 -21.19 -13.87
C GLY A 103 23.09 -21.55 -15.24
N GLY A 104 22.80 -22.73 -15.78
CA GLY A 104 23.34 -23.18 -17.06
C GLY A 104 22.74 -22.48 -18.28
N LEU A 105 21.41 -22.28 -18.27
CA LEU A 105 20.69 -21.76 -19.42
C LEU A 105 20.86 -20.23 -19.53
N PRO A 106 21.27 -19.69 -20.69
CA PRO A 106 21.41 -18.25 -20.90
C PRO A 106 20.13 -17.49 -20.51
N ILE A 107 18.95 -17.99 -20.90
CA ILE A 107 17.65 -17.36 -20.61
C ILE A 107 17.39 -17.20 -19.10
N CYS A 108 17.84 -18.14 -18.27
CA CYS A 108 17.67 -18.07 -16.82
C CYS A 108 18.61 -17.04 -16.19
N ARG A 109 19.78 -16.78 -16.79
CA ARG A 109 20.64 -15.66 -16.38
C ARG A 109 20.00 -14.31 -16.70
N LEU A 110 19.40 -14.18 -17.89
CA LEU A 110 18.62 -12.98 -18.22
C LEU A 110 17.43 -12.82 -17.24
N ALA A 111 16.78 -13.91 -16.86
CA ALA A 111 15.70 -13.88 -15.87
C ALA A 111 16.17 -13.39 -14.50
N ALA A 112 17.33 -13.86 -14.02
CA ALA A 112 17.92 -13.40 -12.78
C ALA A 112 18.26 -11.90 -12.83
N LEU A 113 18.96 -11.45 -13.88
CA LEU A 113 19.25 -10.03 -14.09
C LEU A 113 17.96 -9.19 -14.15
N SER A 114 16.92 -9.70 -14.82
CA SER A 114 15.62 -9.01 -14.90
C SER A 114 14.93 -8.85 -13.54
N VAL A 115 15.12 -9.78 -12.62
CA VAL A 115 14.59 -9.69 -11.25
C VAL A 115 15.38 -8.66 -10.45
N GLU A 116 16.71 -8.67 -10.57
CA GLU A 116 17.60 -7.71 -9.89
C GLU A 116 17.36 -6.27 -10.35
N GLU A 117 17.30 -6.04 -11.65
CA GLU A 117 17.01 -4.72 -12.25
C GLU A 117 15.65 -4.18 -11.81
N ARG A 118 14.63 -5.06 -11.74
CA ARG A 118 13.31 -4.67 -11.22
C ARG A 118 13.36 -4.32 -9.73
N LEU A 119 14.15 -5.05 -8.95
CA LEU A 119 14.31 -4.78 -7.52
C LEU A 119 15.01 -3.43 -7.31
N ASP A 120 16.10 -3.17 -8.02
CA ASP A 120 16.80 -1.88 -8.00
C ASP A 120 15.88 -0.73 -8.42
N ALA A 121 15.13 -0.87 -9.53
CA ALA A 121 14.16 0.13 -9.96
C ALA A 121 13.09 0.42 -8.89
N ARG A 122 12.63 -0.60 -8.15
CA ARG A 122 11.70 -0.41 -7.02
C ARG A 122 12.35 0.32 -5.85
N ILE A 123 13.58 -0.05 -5.48
CA ILE A 123 14.29 0.60 -4.37
C ILE A 123 14.52 2.08 -4.71
N ARG A 124 15.06 2.36 -5.90
CA ARG A 124 15.30 3.73 -6.38
C ARG A 124 14.03 4.57 -6.44
N SER A 125 12.96 4.04 -7.02
CA SER A 125 11.68 4.77 -7.07
C SER A 125 11.13 5.07 -5.68
N ARG A 126 11.22 4.14 -4.73
CA ARG A 126 10.80 4.41 -3.35
C ARG A 126 11.66 5.47 -2.66
N LEU A 127 12.95 5.50 -2.96
CA LEU A 127 13.87 6.50 -2.43
C LEU A 127 13.66 7.90 -3.02
N MET A 128 12.93 8.05 -4.13
CA MET A 128 12.64 9.36 -4.72
C MET A 128 11.37 10.01 -4.13
N GLY A 129 10.51 9.22 -3.48
CA GLY A 129 9.26 9.67 -2.88
C GLY A 129 9.41 10.06 -1.41
N SER A 130 8.30 9.96 -0.67
CA SER A 130 8.28 10.26 0.77
C SER A 130 8.83 9.10 1.59
N SER A 131 9.49 9.40 2.72
CA SER A 131 10.04 8.40 3.63
C SER A 131 8.94 7.53 4.22
N PHE A 132 7.79 8.14 4.53
CA PHE A 132 6.63 7.40 5.01
C PHE A 132 6.10 6.39 3.99
N THR A 133 5.94 6.82 2.74
CA THR A 133 5.48 5.96 1.66
C THR A 133 6.46 4.82 1.42
N HIS A 134 7.77 5.08 1.53
CA HIS A 134 8.81 4.05 1.49
C HIS A 134 8.59 2.99 2.59
N CYS A 135 8.41 3.41 3.85
CA CYS A 135 8.14 2.50 4.97
C CYS A 135 6.85 1.70 4.78
N LEU A 136 5.76 2.33 4.32
CA LEU A 136 4.51 1.64 4.02
C LEU A 136 4.68 0.55 2.96
N LEU A 137 5.47 0.82 1.91
CA LEU A 137 5.74 -0.14 0.85
C LEU A 137 6.59 -1.32 1.32
N ILE A 138 7.54 -1.09 2.24
CA ILE A 138 8.30 -2.18 2.89
C ILE A 138 7.36 -3.05 3.72
N MET A 139 6.54 -2.45 4.60
CA MET A 139 5.58 -3.21 5.42
C MET A 139 4.61 -4.01 4.57
N ARG A 140 4.11 -3.42 3.47
CA ARG A 140 3.25 -4.11 2.50
C ARG A 140 3.99 -5.30 1.86
N ASP A 141 5.24 -5.13 1.46
CA ASP A 141 6.00 -6.23 0.87
C ASP A 141 6.19 -7.37 1.87
N TRP A 142 6.49 -7.07 3.13
CA TRP A 142 6.58 -8.08 4.16
C TRP A 142 5.25 -8.81 4.39
N TRP A 143 4.13 -8.07 4.40
CA TRP A 143 2.80 -8.65 4.54
C TRP A 143 2.38 -9.54 3.34
N VAL A 144 2.58 -9.03 2.13
CA VAL A 144 2.12 -9.72 0.89
C VAL A 144 3.02 -10.91 0.56
N TYR A 145 4.32 -10.80 0.80
CA TYR A 145 5.28 -11.80 0.38
C TYR A 145 5.86 -12.65 1.52
N GLY A 146 5.58 -12.31 2.78
CA GLY A 146 5.96 -13.07 3.98
C GLY A 146 7.43 -12.96 4.40
N SER A 147 8.33 -12.47 3.52
CA SER A 147 9.75 -12.28 3.83
C SER A 147 10.45 -11.31 2.86
N ASP A 148 11.58 -10.75 3.31
CA ASP A 148 12.49 -9.94 2.48
C ASP A 148 13.16 -10.76 1.35
N SER A 149 13.21 -12.09 1.50
CA SER A 149 13.80 -13.01 0.51
C SER A 149 12.92 -13.28 -0.72
N SER A 150 11.72 -12.70 -0.76
CA SER A 150 10.74 -12.91 -1.83
C SER A 150 11.16 -12.36 -3.19
N PHE A 151 12.07 -11.39 -3.22
CA PHE A 151 12.60 -10.80 -4.45
C PHE A 151 13.91 -11.41 -4.94
N THR A 152 14.30 -12.58 -4.42
CA THR A 152 15.44 -13.30 -4.97
C THR A 152 15.08 -13.96 -6.31
N PRO A 153 16.00 -14.02 -7.29
CA PRO A 153 15.78 -14.73 -8.55
C PRO A 153 15.24 -16.15 -8.37
N LYS A 154 15.77 -16.88 -7.37
CA LYS A 154 15.36 -18.25 -7.03
C LYS A 154 13.90 -18.30 -6.58
N ALA A 155 13.51 -17.44 -5.63
CA ALA A 155 12.14 -17.39 -5.13
C ALA A 155 11.16 -17.02 -6.26
N MET A 156 11.53 -16.07 -7.12
CA MET A 156 10.71 -15.65 -8.26
C MET A 156 10.51 -16.76 -9.29
N ILE A 157 11.57 -17.49 -9.66
CA ILE A 157 11.50 -18.64 -10.57
C ILE A 157 10.67 -19.77 -9.95
N ALA A 158 10.91 -20.13 -8.68
CA ALA A 158 10.16 -21.17 -7.99
C ALA A 158 8.67 -20.82 -7.87
N ASN A 159 8.34 -19.58 -7.50
CA ASN A 159 6.96 -19.10 -7.43
C ASN A 159 6.29 -19.08 -8.80
N ARG A 160 7.03 -18.72 -9.86
CA ARG A 160 6.48 -18.75 -11.22
C ARG A 160 6.22 -20.17 -11.70
N ARG A 161 7.14 -21.10 -11.45
CA ARG A 161 6.96 -22.53 -11.74
C ARG A 161 5.72 -23.09 -11.05
N LYS A 162 5.58 -22.85 -9.74
CA LYS A 162 4.39 -23.25 -8.96
C LYS A 162 3.10 -22.69 -9.57
N LYS A 163 3.09 -21.43 -10.00
CA LYS A 163 1.92 -20.80 -10.64
C LYS A 163 1.56 -21.40 -12.01
N MET A 164 2.55 -21.82 -12.80
CA MET A 164 2.31 -22.49 -14.09
C MET A 164 1.83 -23.93 -13.87
N GLN A 165 2.44 -24.66 -12.93
CA GLN A 165 2.00 -26.01 -12.53
C GLN A 165 0.58 -26.01 -11.96
N ALA A 166 0.21 -25.01 -11.16
CA ALA A 166 -1.16 -24.87 -10.64
C ALA A 166 -2.22 -24.65 -11.73
N LYS A 167 -1.81 -24.26 -12.95
CA LYS A 167 -2.70 -24.17 -14.12
C LYS A 167 -2.77 -25.47 -14.92
N GLY A 168 -2.09 -26.53 -14.47
CA GLY A 168 -1.97 -27.79 -15.19
C GLY A 168 -0.94 -27.76 -16.32
N GLU A 169 -0.09 -26.74 -16.39
CA GLU A 169 1.02 -26.68 -17.35
C GLU A 169 2.21 -27.50 -16.81
N ASN A 170 2.96 -28.18 -17.68
CA ASN A 170 4.25 -28.79 -17.36
C ASN A 170 5.37 -27.92 -17.94
N PRO A 171 5.70 -26.77 -17.32
CA PRO A 171 6.60 -25.79 -17.92
C PRO A 171 8.05 -26.29 -17.92
N THR A 172 8.76 -26.09 -19.01
CA THR A 172 10.21 -26.28 -19.04
C THR A 172 10.91 -25.17 -18.27
N ASP A 173 12.17 -25.38 -17.86
CA ASP A 173 12.96 -24.35 -17.19
C ASP A 173 13.10 -23.09 -18.04
N GLU A 174 13.20 -23.24 -19.36
CA GLU A 174 13.24 -22.14 -20.32
C GLU A 174 11.94 -21.34 -20.34
N ASP A 175 10.78 -22.01 -20.32
CA ASP A 175 9.47 -21.36 -20.28
C ASP A 175 9.29 -20.57 -18.99
N VAL A 176 9.69 -21.14 -17.85
CA VAL A 176 9.63 -20.45 -16.56
C VAL A 176 10.52 -19.22 -16.57
N CYS A 177 11.77 -19.34 -17.03
CA CYS A 177 12.72 -18.23 -17.07
C CYS A 177 12.27 -17.13 -18.03
N ARG A 178 11.77 -17.48 -19.22
CA ARG A 178 11.16 -16.52 -20.17
C ARG A 178 9.96 -15.80 -19.54
N ALA A 179 9.06 -16.54 -18.90
CA ALA A 179 7.90 -15.96 -18.25
C ALA A 179 8.28 -15.04 -17.07
N VAL A 180 9.40 -15.31 -16.39
CA VAL A 180 9.95 -14.42 -15.37
C VAL A 180 10.44 -13.11 -16.00
N VAL A 181 11.24 -13.16 -17.08
CA VAL A 181 11.69 -11.96 -17.82
C VAL A 181 10.50 -11.10 -18.25
N GLU A 182 9.49 -11.70 -18.87
CA GLU A 182 8.27 -11.01 -19.28
C GLU A 182 7.49 -10.42 -18.10
N SER A 183 7.42 -11.14 -16.98
CA SER A 183 6.73 -10.65 -15.78
C SER A 183 7.49 -9.51 -15.09
N SER A 184 8.81 -9.47 -15.22
CA SER A 184 9.68 -8.46 -14.61
C SER A 184 9.59 -7.12 -15.32
N THR A 185 9.38 -7.15 -16.63
CA THR A 185 9.23 -5.95 -17.49
C THR A 185 7.83 -5.34 -17.45
N ARG A 186 6.84 -6.04 -16.89
CA ARG A 186 5.46 -5.54 -16.78
C ARG A 186 5.27 -4.69 -15.52
N SER A 187 4.62 -3.54 -15.70
CA SER A 187 4.11 -2.72 -14.62
C SER A 187 2.83 -3.31 -14.00
N ASN A 188 2.48 -2.84 -12.80
CA ASN A 188 1.19 -3.15 -12.18
C ASN A 188 0.18 -2.06 -12.54
N LYS A 189 -0.88 -2.44 -13.28
CA LYS A 189 -1.94 -1.57 -13.79
C LYS A 189 -2.71 -0.83 -12.70
N ASP A 190 -2.89 -1.43 -11.52
CA ASP A 190 -3.65 -0.81 -10.43
C ASP A 190 -2.90 0.41 -9.87
N TYR A 191 -1.58 0.28 -9.73
CA TYR A 191 -0.71 1.40 -9.35
C TYR A 191 -0.62 2.46 -10.46
N ASP A 192 -0.69 2.06 -11.73
CA ASP A 192 -0.72 3.01 -12.86
C ASP A 192 -1.98 3.87 -12.83
N LYS A 193 -3.13 3.25 -12.56
CA LYS A 193 -4.40 3.95 -12.42
C LYS A 193 -4.39 4.91 -11.22
N ALA A 194 -3.84 4.47 -10.08
CA ALA A 194 -3.72 5.32 -8.89
C ALA A 194 -2.79 6.52 -9.12
N ALA A 195 -1.63 6.30 -9.74
CA ALA A 195 -0.68 7.38 -10.06
C ALA A 195 -1.29 8.39 -11.06
N LYS A 196 -2.01 7.92 -12.07
CA LYS A 196 -2.73 8.80 -13.00
C LYS A 196 -3.80 9.63 -12.30
N ALA A 197 -4.55 9.05 -11.36
CA ALA A 197 -5.54 9.80 -10.59
C ALA A 197 -4.91 10.90 -9.70
N LEU A 198 -3.65 10.73 -9.27
CA LEU A 198 -2.89 11.76 -8.56
C LEU A 198 -2.36 12.85 -9.51
N GLU A 199 -1.91 12.45 -10.69
CA GLU A 199 -1.51 13.35 -11.79
C GLU A 199 -2.67 14.26 -12.20
N ASP A 200 -3.87 13.69 -12.40
CA ASP A 200 -5.08 14.41 -12.78
C ASP A 200 -5.49 15.46 -11.72
N ARG A 201 -5.12 15.24 -10.45
CA ARG A 201 -5.36 16.18 -9.33
C ARG A 201 -4.26 17.21 -9.14
N GLN A 202 -3.16 17.13 -9.90
CA GLN A 202 -1.96 17.96 -9.77
C GLN A 202 -1.46 18.06 -8.32
N GLN A 203 -1.56 16.97 -7.55
CA GLN A 203 -1.09 16.97 -6.18
C GLN A 203 0.44 17.01 -6.13
N GLY A 204 0.98 18.08 -5.54
CA GLY A 204 2.41 18.19 -5.25
C GLY A 204 2.83 17.31 -4.07
N TYR A 205 4.13 17.06 -3.96
CA TYR A 205 4.74 16.19 -2.95
C TYR A 205 4.33 16.50 -1.51
N VAL A 206 4.30 17.77 -1.12
CA VAL A 206 3.94 18.20 0.24
C VAL A 206 2.49 17.82 0.56
N ALA A 207 1.56 18.10 -0.35
CA ALA A 207 0.14 17.81 -0.16
C ALA A 207 -0.10 16.29 -0.10
N GLU A 208 0.57 15.54 -0.97
CA GLU A 208 0.52 14.07 -0.97
C GLU A 208 1.05 13.51 0.36
N THR A 209 2.22 13.98 0.81
CA THR A 209 2.83 13.55 2.08
C THR A 209 1.89 13.85 3.25
N ILE A 210 1.36 15.07 3.39
CA ILE A 210 0.41 15.40 4.45
C ILE A 210 -0.80 14.46 4.42
N SER A 211 -1.39 14.25 3.23
CA SER A 211 -2.55 13.37 3.08
C SER A 211 -2.27 11.92 3.47
N ALA A 212 -1.07 11.42 3.16
CA ALA A 212 -0.63 10.07 3.51
C ALA A 212 -0.49 9.89 5.03
N TYR A 213 -0.12 10.94 5.77
CA TYR A 213 -0.01 10.89 7.23
C TYR A 213 -1.35 11.01 7.96
N LEU A 214 -2.35 11.70 7.41
CA LEU A 214 -3.61 12.00 8.11
C LEU A 214 -4.31 10.75 8.64
N TRP A 215 -4.56 9.77 7.76
CA TRP A 215 -5.31 8.58 8.14
C TRP A 215 -4.58 7.68 9.14
N PRO A 216 -3.31 7.28 8.91
CA PRO A 216 -2.54 6.50 9.88
C PRO A 216 -2.38 7.20 11.22
N SER A 217 -2.21 8.53 11.22
CA SER A 217 -2.09 9.32 12.45
C SER A 217 -3.38 9.29 13.28
N PHE A 218 -4.53 9.42 12.62
CA PHE A 218 -5.83 9.33 13.27
C PHE A 218 -6.08 7.94 13.87
N VAL A 219 -5.77 6.88 13.11
CA VAL A 219 -5.91 5.49 13.58
C VAL A 219 -5.01 5.24 14.79
N LEU A 220 -3.74 5.64 14.73
CA LEU A 220 -2.80 5.42 15.83
C LEU A 220 -3.21 6.20 17.08
N ALA A 221 -3.63 7.47 16.94
CA ALA A 221 -4.10 8.27 18.05
C ALA A 221 -5.34 7.66 18.71
N THR A 222 -6.25 7.08 17.92
CA THR A 222 -7.43 6.37 18.41
C THR A 222 -7.04 5.11 19.18
N ILE A 223 -6.10 4.31 18.67
CA ILE A 223 -5.59 3.12 19.38
C ILE A 223 -4.96 3.53 20.71
N VAL A 224 -4.08 4.54 20.72
CA VAL A 224 -3.45 5.05 21.95
C VAL A 224 -4.49 5.55 22.95
N HIS A 225 -5.51 6.26 22.46
CA HIS A 225 -6.62 6.72 23.30
C HIS A 225 -7.38 5.53 23.93
N LEU A 226 -7.75 4.53 23.14
CA LEU A 226 -8.46 3.34 23.63
C LEU A 226 -7.62 2.54 24.63
N VAL A 227 -6.32 2.37 24.37
CA VAL A 227 -5.39 1.71 25.30
C VAL A 227 -5.31 2.48 26.62
N GLN A 228 -5.24 3.81 26.58
CA GLN A 228 -5.22 4.62 27.80
C GLN A 228 -6.54 4.52 28.58
N VAL A 229 -7.68 4.56 27.90
CA VAL A 229 -9.00 4.37 28.53
C VAL A 229 -9.09 2.99 29.18
N PHE A 230 -8.64 1.95 28.47
CA PHE A 230 -8.61 0.58 28.98
C PHE A 230 -7.67 0.43 30.18
N TRP A 231 -6.50 1.06 30.14
CA TRP A 231 -5.55 1.06 31.25
C TRP A 231 -6.13 1.73 32.50
N GLU A 232 -6.74 2.90 32.37
CA GLU A 232 -7.39 3.60 33.48
C GLU A 232 -8.56 2.79 34.04
N TYR A 233 -9.31 2.10 33.18
CA TYR A 233 -10.36 1.17 33.59
C TYR A 233 -9.80 0.02 34.45
N LEU A 234 -8.73 -0.64 33.99
CA LEU A 234 -8.07 -1.71 34.74
C LEU A 234 -7.52 -1.22 36.07
N GLN A 235 -6.94 -0.02 36.10
CA GLN A 235 -6.41 0.58 37.32
C GLN A 235 -7.53 0.85 38.33
N ARG A 236 -8.66 1.43 37.92
CA ARG A 236 -9.82 1.65 38.79
C ARG A 236 -10.39 0.34 39.33
N ARG A 237 -10.42 -0.71 38.50
CA ARG A 237 -10.85 -2.05 38.92
C ARG A 237 -9.90 -2.65 39.96
N ALA A 238 -8.60 -2.50 39.76
CA ALA A 238 -7.59 -3.00 40.70
C ALA A 238 -7.61 -2.26 42.05
N GLU A 239 -7.93 -0.97 42.04
CA GLU A 239 -8.06 -0.15 43.26
C GLU A 239 -9.33 -0.45 44.07
N GLY A 240 -10.16 -1.42 43.65
CA GLY A 240 -11.44 -1.71 44.30
C GLY A 240 -12.45 -0.57 44.20
N LYS A 241 -12.16 0.49 43.44
CA LYS A 241 -13.08 1.63 43.22
C LYS A 241 -14.22 1.32 42.26
N PHE A 242 -14.43 0.04 41.97
CA PHE A 242 -15.50 -0.48 41.14
C PHE A 242 -16.61 -1.12 42.00
N GLU A 243 -16.81 -0.64 43.23
CA GLU A 243 -17.79 -1.21 44.16
C GLU A 243 -19.24 -0.70 43.98
N GLU A 244 -19.54 0.16 43.01
CA GLU A 244 -20.86 0.82 42.96
C GLU A 244 -21.52 0.80 41.58
N GLY A 245 -21.27 -0.28 40.82
CA GLY A 245 -21.77 -0.45 39.45
C GLY A 245 -22.56 -1.73 39.18
N ASP A 246 -22.44 -2.79 39.99
CA ASP A 246 -23.16 -4.05 39.78
C ASP A 246 -24.67 -3.98 40.10
N ASN A 247 -25.19 -2.78 40.36
CA ASN A 247 -26.63 -2.51 40.45
C ASN A 247 -27.36 -2.70 39.10
N TRP A 248 -26.66 -2.87 37.97
CA TRP A 248 -27.31 -3.30 36.73
C TRP A 248 -27.80 -4.75 36.83
N ARG A 249 -27.16 -5.62 37.62
CA ARG A 249 -27.72 -6.94 37.94
C ARG A 249 -28.89 -6.86 38.92
N ALA A 250 -28.87 -5.92 39.85
CA ALA A 250 -30.02 -5.66 40.72
C ALA A 250 -31.23 -5.10 39.94
N ALA A 251 -31.00 -4.41 38.81
CA ALA A 251 -32.05 -4.00 37.89
C ALA A 251 -32.61 -5.17 37.04
N GLU A 252 -31.83 -6.23 36.85
CA GLU A 252 -32.27 -7.45 36.15
C GLU A 252 -33.03 -8.41 37.08
N GLU A 253 -32.76 -8.37 38.39
CA GLU A 253 -33.52 -9.09 39.43
C GLU A 253 -34.72 -8.31 40.00
N ALA A 254 -34.95 -7.07 39.55
CA ALA A 254 -36.19 -6.38 39.85
C ALA A 254 -37.36 -7.22 39.30
N PRO A 255 -38.26 -7.73 40.15
CA PRO A 255 -39.35 -8.57 39.68
C PRO A 255 -40.14 -7.83 38.61
N LEU A 256 -40.52 -8.52 37.54
CA LEU A 256 -41.54 -8.08 36.57
C LEU A 256 -42.89 -7.90 37.30
N THR A 257 -42.99 -6.97 38.23
CA THR A 257 -44.25 -6.58 38.84
C THR A 257 -44.83 -5.47 37.99
N THR A 258 -46.00 -5.81 37.44
CA THR A 258 -46.96 -4.96 36.75
C THR A 258 -46.64 -4.63 35.29
N ALA A 259 -47.13 -5.53 34.44
CA ALA A 259 -47.47 -5.23 33.06
C ALA A 259 -48.25 -3.90 33.00
N PRO A 260 -47.78 -2.89 32.24
CA PRO A 260 -48.58 -1.72 31.97
C PRO A 260 -49.83 -2.15 31.17
N LYS A 261 -50.98 -1.81 31.73
CA LYS A 261 -52.31 -1.98 31.15
C LYS A 261 -52.28 -1.49 29.70
N GLN A 262 -52.54 -2.40 28.75
CA GLN A 262 -52.60 -2.10 27.33
C GLN A 262 -53.50 -0.88 27.09
N PRO A 263 -53.01 0.19 26.41
CA PRO A 263 -53.90 1.21 25.89
C PRO A 263 -54.81 0.58 24.82
N PRO A 264 -56.07 1.02 24.72
CA PRO A 264 -57.03 0.46 23.78
C PRO A 264 -56.54 0.57 22.34
N THR A 265 -56.62 -0.56 21.66
CA THR A 265 -56.46 -0.75 20.22
C THR A 265 -57.24 0.32 19.43
N SER A 266 -56.52 1.19 18.73
CA SER A 266 -57.09 2.02 17.67
C SER A 266 -57.00 1.27 16.34
N PRO A 267 -58.03 1.34 15.48
CA PRO A 267 -58.15 0.51 14.29
C PRO A 267 -57.25 0.98 13.15
N SER A 268 -56.51 0.00 12.61
CA SER A 268 -56.27 -0.28 11.18
C SER A 268 -56.26 0.90 10.20
N GLN A 269 -55.07 1.24 9.71
CA GLN A 269 -54.90 1.79 8.36
C GLN A 269 -54.16 0.78 7.46
N PRO A 270 -54.62 0.58 6.22
CA PRO A 270 -54.11 -0.43 5.29
C PRO A 270 -52.74 -0.07 4.70
N PRO A 271 -51.97 -1.08 4.23
CA PRO A 271 -50.63 -0.89 3.71
C PRO A 271 -50.64 -0.14 2.37
N GLN A 272 -49.89 0.97 2.30
CA GLN A 272 -49.51 1.57 1.02
C GLN A 272 -48.37 0.77 0.37
N PRO A 273 -48.51 0.36 -0.90
CA PRO A 273 -47.43 -0.22 -1.68
C PRO A 273 -46.56 0.90 -2.27
N GLN A 274 -45.26 0.93 -1.94
CA GLN A 274 -44.25 1.61 -2.74
C GLN A 274 -43.28 0.52 -3.21
N ALA A 275 -43.50 -0.02 -4.40
CA ALA A 275 -43.00 0.49 -5.68
C ALA A 275 -41.49 0.26 -5.81
N ALA A 276 -41.19 -0.80 -6.55
CA ALA A 276 -39.89 -1.14 -7.07
C ALA A 276 -39.37 -0.05 -8.02
N ALA A 277 -38.06 0.23 -7.93
CA ALA A 277 -37.26 0.73 -9.04
C ALA A 277 -35.84 0.15 -8.84
N SER A 278 -35.49 -0.97 -9.46
CA SER A 278 -34.95 -1.08 -10.82
C SER A 278 -34.03 0.07 -11.23
N SER A 279 -32.71 -0.18 -11.17
CA SER A 279 -31.83 0.24 -12.26
C SER A 279 -30.65 -0.73 -12.37
N ALA A 280 -30.80 -1.65 -13.32
CA ALA A 280 -29.69 -2.31 -13.96
C ALA A 280 -28.91 -1.24 -14.76
N GLY A 281 -27.63 -1.10 -14.46
CA GLY A 281 -26.67 -0.35 -15.27
C GLY A 281 -25.63 -1.32 -15.81
N ALA A 282 -25.90 -1.87 -16.99
CA ALA A 282 -24.94 -2.62 -17.78
C ALA A 282 -24.01 -1.66 -18.55
N GLN A 283 -22.90 -2.24 -19.05
CA GLN A 283 -22.08 -1.82 -20.19
C GLN A 283 -20.88 -0.89 -19.93
N GLY A 284 -19.72 -1.36 -20.41
CA GLY A 284 -18.52 -0.56 -20.57
C GLY A 284 -17.23 -1.36 -20.77
N GLU A 285 -17.22 -2.42 -21.58
CA GLU A 285 -15.98 -2.99 -22.10
C GLU A 285 -15.34 -1.99 -23.07
N GLY A 286 -14.46 -1.14 -22.55
CA GLY A 286 -13.63 -0.24 -23.32
C GLY A 286 -12.34 -0.92 -23.76
N THR A 287 -12.31 -1.48 -24.96
CA THR A 287 -11.09 -1.87 -25.67
C THR A 287 -10.30 -0.62 -26.04
N CYS A 288 -9.31 -0.27 -25.22
CA CYS A 288 -8.32 0.75 -25.57
C CYS A 288 -7.32 0.18 -26.58
N GLN A 289 -7.58 0.47 -27.86
CA GLN A 289 -6.67 0.29 -28.98
C GLN A 289 -5.53 1.32 -28.86
N TRP A 290 -4.34 0.88 -28.45
CA TRP A 290 -3.14 1.75 -28.41
C TRP A 290 -2.61 1.94 -29.83
N ARG A 291 -2.77 3.15 -30.36
CA ARG A 291 -2.13 3.61 -31.60
C ARG A 291 -0.69 4.03 -31.26
N GLY A 292 0.28 3.35 -31.87
CA GLY A 292 1.70 3.52 -31.58
C GLY A 292 2.22 4.90 -32.03
N HIS A 293 2.79 5.65 -31.09
CA HIS A 293 3.75 6.70 -31.38
C HIS A 293 5.16 6.10 -31.30
N GLY A 294 5.92 6.28 -32.37
CA GLY A 294 7.30 5.79 -32.49
C GLY A 294 8.23 6.41 -31.43
N PRO A 295 9.30 5.70 -31.04
CA PRO A 295 10.20 6.18 -30.00
C PRO A 295 11.03 7.37 -30.49
N PRO A 296 11.29 8.37 -29.63
CA PRO A 296 12.33 9.36 -29.90
C PRO A 296 13.71 8.69 -29.83
N SER A 297 14.59 9.10 -30.74
CA SER A 297 15.99 8.73 -30.81
C SER A 297 16.72 9.05 -29.50
N VAL A 298 17.14 8.01 -28.77
CA VAL A 298 17.97 8.13 -27.57
C VAL A 298 19.43 8.26 -28.01
N GLN A 299 20.03 9.42 -27.77
CA GLN A 299 21.49 9.59 -27.83
C GLN A 299 22.12 8.86 -26.65
N HIS A 300 23.10 8.01 -26.95
CA HIS A 300 23.90 7.29 -25.97
C HIS A 300 24.80 8.25 -25.18
N ALA A 301 24.43 8.55 -23.93
CA ALA A 301 25.37 9.12 -22.97
C ALA A 301 26.30 8.01 -22.47
N GLY A 302 27.61 8.30 -22.51
CA GLY A 302 28.70 7.36 -22.32
C GLY A 302 28.76 6.69 -20.95
N ARG A 303 29.34 5.49 -20.96
CA ARG A 303 29.82 4.76 -19.79
C ARG A 303 30.84 5.60 -19.02
N PHE A 304 30.65 5.72 -17.71
CA PHE A 304 31.74 6.00 -16.78
C PHE A 304 32.35 4.67 -16.30
N PRO A 305 33.65 4.67 -15.93
CA PRO A 305 34.44 3.48 -15.61
C PRO A 305 34.03 2.80 -14.31
#